data_AF-A0A1Q6Q2Z2-F1
#
_entry.id   AF-A0A1Q6Q2Z2-F1
#
_cell.length_a   1.000
_cell.length_b   1.000
_cell.length_c   1.000
_cell.angle_alpha   90.00
_cell.angle_beta   90.00
_cell.angle_gamma   90.00
#
_symmetry.space_group_name_H-M   'P 1'
#
loop_
_entity.id
_entity.type
_entity.pdbx_description
1 polymer ?
#
loop_
_entity_poly.entity_id
_entity_poly.type
_entity_poly.pdbx_seq_one_letter_code
_entity_poly.pdbx_strand_id
1 'polypeptide(L)'
;MEEKTLFPREEKSEILFKKISEDKWACEKLMETFCSYLFSNDGVDLPDSPSSTEFAQALFNSYRNRDLSAFLMAICQNTVFDLLRNAFLIPYRFNADGKQNPMIMTDENGMLLPEYKRSIHEREYRHFHEVYTDLGAPKNIFLAQAYRYSHSYTSDDMEPEQNILEKNNGVLLIRELPDTVKLKETEAEAYSAILDIVIKLQKELPMSYVFYGQDSLVEDNTRYDEIGVFLPNSHFLKNLERHVSKAEAIIYADN
;
A
#
# COMPACT_ATOMS: atom_id res chain seq x y z
N MET A 1 -1.37 -35.49 6.74
CA MET A 1 -2.61 -34.81 6.30
C MET A 1 -2.16 -33.39 6.02
N GLU A 2 -2.10 -32.99 4.76
CA GLU A 2 -1.61 -31.67 4.38
C GLU A 2 -2.47 -30.60 5.08
N GLU A 3 -1.84 -29.69 5.82
CA GLU A 3 -2.48 -28.52 6.40
C GLU A 3 -2.95 -27.63 5.25
N LYS A 4 -4.20 -27.78 4.84
CA LYS A 4 -4.80 -26.93 3.81
C LYS A 4 -5.17 -25.61 4.47
N THR A 5 -4.39 -24.57 4.20
CA THR A 5 -4.64 -23.21 4.70
C THR A 5 -5.86 -22.63 3.98
N LEU A 6 -6.66 -21.83 4.70
CA LEU A 6 -7.89 -21.30 4.13
C LEU A 6 -7.60 -20.16 3.14
N PHE A 7 -6.53 -19.42 3.40
CA PHE A 7 -6.04 -18.32 2.56
C PHE A 7 -4.66 -18.64 1.99
N PRO A 8 -4.30 -18.07 0.83
CA PRO A 8 -2.93 -18.05 0.35
C PRO A 8 -2.03 -17.47 1.44
N ARG A 9 -0.94 -18.17 1.78
CA ARG A 9 0.07 -17.65 2.70
C ARG A 9 1.21 -17.06 1.90
N GLU A 10 1.65 -15.89 2.33
CA GLU A 10 2.88 -15.30 1.83
C GLU A 10 4.07 -16.15 2.23
N GLU A 11 4.84 -16.60 1.25
CA GLU A 11 6.01 -17.44 1.47
C GLU A 11 7.19 -16.59 1.96
N LYS A 12 8.01 -17.17 2.85
CA LYS A 12 9.24 -16.55 3.39
C LYS A 12 9.04 -15.18 4.06
N SER A 13 7.88 -14.94 4.65
CA SER A 13 7.54 -13.68 5.31
C SER A 13 8.28 -13.45 6.64
N GLU A 14 9.03 -14.43 7.15
CA GLU A 14 9.74 -14.33 8.44
C GLU A 14 10.78 -13.20 8.43
N ILE A 15 11.44 -12.97 7.29
CA ILE A 15 12.43 -11.90 7.14
C ILE A 15 11.77 -10.53 7.30
N LEU A 16 10.59 -10.37 6.70
CA LEU A 16 9.79 -9.14 6.80
C LEU A 16 9.36 -8.88 8.25
N PHE A 17 8.82 -9.89 8.92
CA PHE A 17 8.38 -9.77 10.32
C PHE A 17 9.54 -9.49 11.27
N LYS A 18 10.71 -10.11 11.03
CA LYS A 18 11.92 -9.85 11.83
C LYS A 18 12.30 -8.38 11.75
N LYS A 19 12.39 -7.80 10.55
CA LYS A 19 12.72 -6.36 10.39
C LYS A 19 11.71 -5.45 11.11
N ILE A 20 10.41 -5.73 10.99
CA ILE A 20 9.37 -4.96 11.70
C ILE A 20 9.56 -5.05 13.21
N SER A 21 9.88 -6.24 13.74
CA SER A 21 10.08 -6.46 15.18
C SER A 21 11.32 -5.75 15.75
N GLU A 22 12.30 -5.46 14.91
CA GLU A 22 13.54 -4.76 15.29
C GLU A 22 13.37 -3.23 15.34
N ASP A 23 12.34 -2.67 14.69
CA ASP A 23 12.01 -1.24 14.73
C ASP A 23 10.84 -0.96 15.67
N LYS A 24 11.14 -0.25 16.78
CA LYS A 24 10.13 0.10 17.80
C LYS A 24 8.97 0.92 17.25
N TRP A 25 9.24 1.86 16.35
CA TRP A 25 8.19 2.70 15.75
C TRP A 25 7.29 1.87 14.84
N ALA A 26 7.85 0.92 14.08
CA ALA A 26 7.07 0.00 13.25
C ALA A 26 6.18 -0.91 14.09
N CYS A 27 6.69 -1.41 15.22
CA CYS A 27 5.91 -2.17 16.20
C CYS A 27 4.73 -1.36 16.76
N GLU A 28 4.98 -0.11 17.17
CA GLU A 28 3.94 0.79 17.67
C GLU A 28 2.87 1.07 16.60
N LYS A 29 3.27 1.31 15.34
CA LYS A 29 2.33 1.53 14.24
C LYS A 29 1.50 0.31 13.88
N LEU A 30 2.10 -0.88 13.89
CA LEU A 30 1.37 -2.12 13.70
C LEU A 30 0.33 -2.30 14.81
N MET A 31 0.73 -2.09 16.06
CA MET A 31 -0.18 -2.20 17.21
C MET A 31 -1.34 -1.19 17.13
N GLU A 32 -1.05 0.09 16.85
CA GLU A 32 -2.08 1.14 16.69
C GLU A 32 -3.10 0.75 15.61
N THR A 33 -2.61 0.33 14.44
CA THR A 33 -3.48 -0.08 13.33
C THR A 33 -4.30 -1.29 13.70
N PHE A 34 -3.67 -2.33 14.26
CA PHE A 34 -4.34 -3.56 14.64
C PHE A 34 -5.41 -3.33 15.71
N CYS A 35 -5.11 -2.53 16.74
CA CYS A 35 -6.07 -2.13 17.77
C CYS A 35 -7.23 -1.33 17.18
N SER A 36 -7.01 -0.45 16.20
CA SER A 36 -8.12 0.24 15.54
C SER A 36 -9.07 -0.75 14.84
N TYR A 37 -8.55 -1.71 14.07
CA TYR A 37 -9.42 -2.70 13.42
C TYR A 37 -10.16 -3.62 14.40
N LEU A 38 -9.59 -3.90 15.57
CA LEU A 38 -10.23 -4.74 16.59
C LEU A 38 -11.21 -3.98 17.51
N PHE A 39 -10.89 -2.73 17.85
CA PHE A 39 -11.59 -1.98 18.90
C PHE A 39 -12.34 -0.74 18.41
N SER A 40 -12.24 -0.34 17.13
CA SER A 40 -12.99 0.80 16.60
C SER A 40 -14.52 0.60 16.55
N ASN A 41 -15.03 -0.53 17.04
CA ASN A 41 -16.45 -0.78 17.30
C ASN A 41 -16.84 -0.47 18.75
N ASP A 42 -16.71 0.79 19.17
CA ASP A 42 -17.36 1.26 20.38
C ASP A 42 -18.89 1.30 20.16
N GLY A 43 -19.55 0.15 20.24
CA GLY A 43 -20.98 0.03 20.53
C GLY A 43 -21.96 0.02 19.35
N VAL A 44 -21.52 -0.24 18.12
CA VAL A 44 -22.43 -0.53 17.00
C VAL A 44 -22.21 -1.99 16.60
N ASP A 45 -23.27 -2.80 16.68
CA ASP A 45 -23.29 -4.11 16.04
C ASP A 45 -22.93 -3.90 14.57
N LEU A 46 -21.68 -4.17 14.19
CA LEU A 46 -21.35 -4.25 12.78
C LEU A 46 -22.27 -5.33 12.21
N PRO A 47 -22.96 -5.06 11.09
CA PRO A 47 -23.86 -6.03 10.48
C PRO A 47 -23.18 -7.37 10.13
N ASP A 48 -21.85 -7.43 10.16
CA ASP A 48 -21.02 -8.59 9.83
C ASP A 48 -20.08 -9.06 10.96
N SER A 49 -20.34 -8.68 12.23
CA SER A 49 -19.60 -9.26 13.36
C SER A 49 -19.94 -10.76 13.50
N PRO A 50 -18.94 -11.65 13.68
CA PRO A 50 -19.23 -13.07 13.85
C PRO A 50 -20.03 -13.31 15.12
N SER A 51 -20.97 -14.25 15.06
CA SER A 51 -21.64 -14.76 16.26
C SER A 51 -20.63 -15.37 17.24
N SER A 52 -21.00 -15.52 18.51
CA SER A 52 -20.13 -16.16 19.52
C SER A 52 -19.70 -17.58 19.14
N THR A 53 -20.54 -18.30 18.39
CA THR A 53 -20.23 -19.65 17.90
C THR A 53 -19.26 -19.61 16.73
N GLU A 54 -19.47 -18.72 15.76
CA GLU A 54 -18.54 -18.52 14.63
C GLU A 54 -17.18 -18.05 15.11
N PHE A 55 -17.15 -17.15 16.10
CA PHE A 55 -15.91 -16.72 16.75
C PHE A 55 -15.15 -17.91 17.36
N ALA A 56 -15.83 -18.73 18.18
CA ALA A 56 -15.19 -19.89 18.82
C ALA A 56 -14.69 -20.91 17.79
N GLN A 57 -15.47 -21.14 16.73
CA GLN A 57 -15.09 -22.04 15.64
C GLN A 57 -13.88 -21.51 14.86
N ALA A 58 -13.88 -20.23 14.50
CA ALA A 58 -12.74 -19.57 13.86
C ALA A 58 -11.48 -19.65 14.73
N LEU A 59 -11.61 -19.41 16.03
CA LEU A 59 -10.51 -19.52 17.00
C LEU A 59 -9.92 -20.94 17.03
N PHE A 60 -10.75 -21.97 17.21
CA PHE A 60 -10.26 -23.35 17.30
C PHE A 60 -9.69 -23.87 15.97
N ASN A 61 -10.31 -23.52 14.85
CA ASN A 61 -9.80 -23.87 13.53
C ASN A 61 -8.44 -23.22 13.27
N SER A 62 -8.30 -21.94 13.61
CA SER A 62 -7.06 -21.20 13.42
C SER A 62 -5.94 -21.71 14.33
N TYR A 63 -6.27 -22.08 15.58
CA TYR A 63 -5.32 -22.74 16.47
C TYR A 63 -4.83 -24.07 15.89
N ARG A 64 -5.75 -24.90 15.37
CA ARG A 64 -5.41 -26.21 14.80
C ARG A 64 -4.55 -26.09 13.53
N ASN A 65 -4.87 -25.12 12.68
CA ASN A 65 -4.24 -24.95 11.37
C ASN A 65 -3.09 -23.92 11.38
N ARG A 66 -2.81 -23.31 12.55
CA ARG A 66 -1.82 -22.23 12.73
C ARG A 66 -2.04 -21.07 11.75
N ASP A 67 -3.30 -20.72 11.50
CA ASP A 67 -3.70 -19.76 10.47
C ASP A 67 -4.21 -18.46 11.09
N LEU A 68 -3.28 -17.56 11.40
CA LEU A 68 -3.63 -16.26 11.99
C LEU A 68 -4.45 -15.42 11.01
N SER A 69 -4.10 -15.40 9.72
CA SER A 69 -4.86 -14.65 8.71
C SER A 69 -6.31 -15.11 8.65
N ALA A 70 -6.58 -16.41 8.76
CA ALA A 70 -7.95 -16.90 8.79
C ALA A 70 -8.73 -16.44 10.02
N PHE A 71 -8.08 -16.39 11.18
CA PHE A 71 -8.71 -15.84 12.38
C PHE A 71 -9.04 -14.35 12.22
N LEU A 72 -8.10 -13.57 11.70
CA LEU A 72 -8.26 -12.11 11.54
C LEU A 72 -9.32 -11.77 10.50
N MET A 73 -9.40 -12.52 9.41
CA MET A 73 -10.50 -12.40 8.46
C MET A 73 -11.86 -12.62 9.14
N ALA A 74 -11.98 -13.60 10.03
CA ALA A 74 -13.23 -13.88 10.72
C ALA A 74 -13.65 -12.78 11.72
N ILE A 75 -12.70 -12.13 12.40
CA ILE A 75 -13.02 -11.19 13.49
C ILE A 75 -12.96 -9.72 13.09
N CYS A 76 -12.19 -9.37 12.06
CA CYS A 76 -12.03 -7.99 11.62
C CYS A 76 -11.89 -7.83 10.10
N GLN A 77 -12.19 -8.87 9.31
CA GLN A 77 -12.18 -8.85 7.84
C GLN A 77 -10.87 -8.33 7.23
N ASN A 78 -9.74 -8.63 7.87
CA ASN A 78 -8.42 -8.27 7.36
C ASN A 78 -7.44 -9.45 7.51
N THR A 79 -6.61 -9.67 6.50
CA THR A 79 -5.45 -10.56 6.63
C THR A 79 -4.31 -9.84 7.37
N VAL A 80 -3.27 -10.58 7.78
CA VAL A 80 -2.05 -9.96 8.33
C VAL A 80 -1.44 -8.95 7.34
N PHE A 81 -1.44 -9.26 6.03
CA PHE A 81 -0.88 -8.37 5.01
C PHE A 81 -1.77 -7.15 4.75
N ASP A 82 -3.09 -7.27 4.85
CA ASP A 82 -3.98 -6.09 4.82
C ASP A 82 -3.64 -5.14 5.98
N LEU A 83 -3.43 -5.68 7.18
CA LEU A 83 -3.09 -4.88 8.36
C LEU A 83 -1.72 -4.22 8.21
N LEU A 84 -0.73 -4.93 7.67
CA LEU A 84 0.59 -4.36 7.38
C LEU A 84 0.52 -3.24 6.33
N ARG A 85 -0.26 -3.42 5.25
CA ARG A 85 -0.49 -2.39 4.23
C ARG A 85 -1.20 -1.18 4.82
N ASN A 86 -2.24 -1.42 5.60
CA ASN A 86 -3.03 -0.38 6.25
C ASN A 86 -2.26 0.35 7.37
N ALA A 87 -1.24 -0.29 7.94
CA ALA A 87 -0.28 0.33 8.85
C ALA A 87 0.83 1.12 8.13
N PHE A 88 0.83 1.13 6.79
CA PHE A 88 1.87 1.70 5.94
C PHE A 88 3.27 1.07 6.16
N LEU A 89 3.29 -0.19 6.62
CA LEU A 89 4.54 -0.92 6.89
C LEU A 89 4.99 -1.75 5.71
N ILE A 90 4.13 -2.03 4.74
CA ILE A 90 4.50 -2.63 3.46
C ILE A 90 3.87 -1.81 2.32
N PRO A 91 4.49 -1.80 1.13
CA PRO A 91 3.94 -1.09 0.00
C PRO A 91 2.67 -1.76 -0.53
N TYR A 92 1.94 -1.01 -1.36
CA TYR A 92 0.92 -1.53 -2.25
C TYR A 92 1.58 -2.06 -3.52
N ARG A 93 1.08 -3.17 -4.05
CA ARG A 93 1.48 -3.59 -5.39
C ARG A 93 0.82 -2.69 -6.44
N PHE A 94 1.59 -2.26 -7.43
CA PHE A 94 1.04 -1.60 -8.61
C PHE A 94 0.02 -2.50 -9.30
N ASN A 95 -1.17 -1.97 -9.59
CA ASN A 95 -2.21 -2.66 -10.35
C ASN A 95 -2.58 -4.07 -9.82
N ALA A 96 -2.52 -4.25 -8.50
CA ALA A 96 -2.83 -5.52 -7.83
C ALA A 96 -4.16 -6.11 -8.29
N ASP A 97 -4.21 -7.43 -8.48
CA ASP A 97 -5.39 -8.19 -8.92
C ASP A 97 -6.01 -7.69 -10.24
N GLY A 98 -5.19 -7.09 -11.11
CA GLY A 98 -5.64 -6.52 -12.38
C GLY A 98 -6.47 -5.24 -12.25
N LYS A 99 -6.54 -4.65 -11.05
CA LYS A 99 -7.24 -3.39 -10.78
C LYS A 99 -6.25 -2.24 -10.76
N GLN A 100 -6.46 -1.23 -11.61
CA GLN A 100 -5.53 -0.10 -11.74
C GLN A 100 -5.44 0.71 -10.44
N ASN A 101 -4.26 0.75 -9.83
CA ASN A 101 -3.95 1.55 -8.65
C ASN A 101 -2.43 1.77 -8.57
N PRO A 102 -1.96 3.03 -8.59
CA PRO A 102 -2.71 4.28 -8.69
C PRO A 102 -3.17 4.60 -10.13
N MET A 103 -4.21 5.42 -10.25
CA MET A 103 -4.68 5.97 -11.53
C MET A 103 -3.93 7.26 -11.85
N ILE A 104 -3.07 7.22 -12.86
CA ILE A 104 -2.28 8.37 -13.33
C ILE A 104 -3.16 9.26 -14.20
N MET A 105 -3.19 10.57 -13.91
CA MET A 105 -4.09 11.52 -14.56
C MET A 105 -3.39 12.53 -15.46
N THR A 106 -2.06 12.64 -15.37
CA THR A 106 -1.24 13.50 -16.23
C THR A 106 -0.29 12.66 -17.08
N ASP A 107 0.12 13.19 -18.21
CA ASP A 107 1.23 12.63 -18.98
C ASP A 107 2.60 12.93 -18.33
N GLU A 108 3.66 12.48 -18.99
CA GLU A 108 5.07 12.67 -18.61
C GLU A 108 5.50 14.15 -18.53
N ASN A 109 4.77 15.05 -19.18
CA ASN A 109 5.01 16.49 -19.17
C ASN A 109 4.13 17.23 -18.14
N GLY A 110 3.42 16.49 -17.28
CA GLY A 110 2.53 17.06 -16.26
C GLY A 110 1.21 17.58 -16.83
N MET A 111 0.85 17.28 -18.08
CA MET A 111 -0.38 17.76 -18.71
C MET A 111 -1.55 16.83 -18.42
N LEU A 112 -2.70 17.38 -18.02
CA LEU A 112 -3.89 16.58 -17.68
C LEU A 112 -4.44 15.82 -18.89
N LEU A 113 -4.59 14.51 -18.75
CA LEU A 113 -5.13 13.65 -19.81
C LEU A 113 -6.59 14.02 -20.11
N PRO A 114 -7.04 13.92 -21.38
CA PRO A 114 -8.37 14.38 -21.80
C PRO A 114 -9.54 13.78 -21.00
N GLU A 115 -9.41 12.52 -20.58
CA GLU A 115 -10.42 11.77 -19.83
C GLU A 115 -10.67 12.32 -18.42
N TYR A 116 -9.67 12.97 -17.79
CA TYR A 116 -9.78 13.50 -16.42
C TYR A 116 -10.11 15.00 -16.34
N LYS A 117 -10.21 15.70 -17.49
CA LYS A 117 -10.50 17.14 -17.54
C LYS A 117 -11.82 17.55 -16.87
N ARG A 118 -12.77 16.62 -16.74
CA ARG A 118 -14.08 16.86 -16.13
C ARG A 118 -14.22 16.30 -14.71
N SER A 119 -13.30 15.43 -14.27
CA SER A 119 -13.36 14.75 -12.97
C SER A 119 -12.48 15.43 -11.92
N ILE A 120 -11.34 15.99 -12.31
CA ILE A 120 -10.41 16.67 -11.40
C ILE A 120 -10.84 18.11 -11.18
N HIS A 121 -10.74 18.57 -9.93
CA HIS A 121 -10.91 19.98 -9.61
C HIS A 121 -9.79 20.81 -10.25
N GLU A 122 -10.18 21.82 -11.04
CA GLU A 122 -9.23 22.68 -11.77
C GLU A 122 -8.16 23.30 -10.86
N ARG A 123 -8.52 23.61 -9.62
CA ARG A 123 -7.61 24.15 -8.61
C ARG A 123 -6.52 23.16 -8.21
N GLU A 124 -6.84 21.87 -8.08
CA GLU A 124 -5.86 20.83 -7.74
C GLU A 124 -4.85 20.65 -8.88
N TYR A 125 -5.35 20.56 -10.13
CA TYR A 125 -4.48 20.49 -11.30
C TYR A 125 -3.59 21.71 -11.44
N ARG A 126 -4.14 22.92 -11.27
CA ARG A 126 -3.36 24.17 -11.36
C ARG A 126 -2.24 24.22 -10.33
N HIS A 127 -2.56 23.89 -9.07
CA HIS A 127 -1.58 23.85 -7.99
C HIS A 127 -0.48 22.81 -8.25
N PHE A 128 -0.86 21.60 -8.70
CA PHE A 128 0.10 20.58 -9.13
C PHE A 128 1.01 21.10 -10.24
N HIS A 129 0.43 21.68 -11.30
CA HIS A 129 1.17 22.11 -12.48
C HIS A 129 2.12 23.29 -12.17
N GLU A 130 1.73 24.21 -11.29
CA GLU A 130 2.60 25.26 -10.75
C GLU A 130 3.83 24.63 -10.07
N VAL A 131 3.62 23.74 -9.11
CA VAL A 131 4.72 23.06 -8.40
C VAL A 131 5.58 22.20 -9.33
N TYR A 132 4.97 21.47 -10.26
CA TYR A 132 5.66 20.66 -11.26
C TYR A 132 6.58 21.53 -12.14
N THR A 133 6.12 22.72 -12.52
CA THR A 133 6.93 23.69 -13.28
C THR A 133 8.06 24.26 -12.43
N ASP A 134 7.79 24.62 -11.18
CA ASP A 134 8.80 25.16 -10.25
C ASP A 134 9.91 24.15 -9.93
N LEU A 135 9.56 22.86 -9.86
CA LEU A 135 10.50 21.74 -9.73
C LEU A 135 11.35 21.50 -10.99
N GLY A 136 11.13 22.24 -12.07
CA GLY A 136 11.88 22.11 -13.32
C GLY A 136 11.38 21.01 -14.26
N ALA A 137 10.07 20.73 -14.25
CA ALA A 137 9.44 19.65 -15.02
C ALA A 137 10.11 18.28 -14.78
N PRO A 138 10.12 17.82 -13.52
CA PRO A 138 10.79 16.58 -13.14
C PRO A 138 10.16 15.37 -13.83
N LYS A 139 10.99 14.44 -14.29
CA LYS A 139 10.52 13.20 -14.91
C LYS A 139 9.71 12.36 -13.90
N ASN A 140 8.73 11.64 -14.42
CA ASN A 140 7.95 10.63 -13.70
C ASN A 140 7.31 11.14 -12.39
N ILE A 141 6.87 12.41 -12.39
CA ILE A 141 6.02 12.98 -11.35
C ILE A 141 4.67 13.29 -11.97
N PHE A 142 3.61 12.73 -11.39
CA PHE A 142 2.27 12.78 -11.96
C PHE A 142 1.24 13.26 -10.95
N LEU A 143 0.18 13.92 -11.45
CA LEU A 143 -1.07 14.00 -10.70
C LEU A 143 -1.76 12.63 -10.81
N ALA A 144 -2.17 12.06 -9.69
CA ALA A 144 -2.78 10.74 -9.65
C ALA A 144 -3.88 10.66 -8.59
N GLN A 145 -4.70 9.62 -8.71
CA GLN A 145 -5.58 9.16 -7.65
C GLN A 145 -5.15 7.77 -7.20
N ALA A 146 -4.97 7.60 -5.90
CA ALA A 146 -4.63 6.33 -5.29
C ALA A 146 -5.69 5.94 -4.27
N TYR A 147 -5.82 4.63 -4.03
CA TYR A 147 -6.77 4.14 -3.05
C TYR A 147 -6.17 3.07 -2.13
N ARG A 148 -6.68 3.04 -0.90
CA ARG A 148 -6.42 1.99 0.07
C ARG A 148 -7.47 0.91 -0.08
N TYR A 149 -7.07 -0.34 0.12
CA TYR A 149 -7.98 -1.47 0.03
C TYR A 149 -7.68 -2.55 1.08
N SER A 150 -8.71 -3.29 1.44
CA SER A 150 -8.62 -4.59 2.10
C SER A 150 -9.15 -5.66 1.16
N HIS A 151 -8.99 -6.93 1.52
CA HIS A 151 -9.62 -8.04 0.81
C HIS A 151 -10.84 -8.55 1.57
N SER A 152 -11.93 -8.81 0.87
CA SER A 152 -12.94 -9.77 1.28
C SER A 152 -12.76 -11.06 0.50
N TYR A 153 -13.17 -12.16 1.11
CA TYR A 153 -13.21 -13.46 0.45
C TYR A 153 -14.65 -13.94 0.51
N THR A 154 -15.26 -14.16 -0.65
CA THR A 154 -16.61 -14.73 -0.74
C THR A 154 -16.52 -16.25 -0.56
N SER A 155 -17.57 -16.84 0.03
CA SER A 155 -17.61 -18.25 0.44
C SER A 155 -17.52 -19.25 -0.71
N ASP A 156 -17.83 -18.82 -1.93
CA ASP A 156 -18.12 -19.73 -3.03
C ASP A 156 -16.87 -20.06 -3.84
N ASP A 157 -16.00 -19.07 -4.11
CA ASP A 157 -14.83 -19.24 -4.97
C ASP A 157 -13.49 -18.88 -4.28
N MET A 158 -13.51 -18.31 -3.06
CA MET A 158 -12.32 -17.87 -2.30
C MET A 158 -11.40 -16.90 -3.06
N GLU A 159 -11.90 -16.26 -4.12
CA GLU A 159 -11.17 -15.23 -4.84
C GLU A 159 -11.12 -13.94 -4.01
N PRO A 160 -9.95 -13.31 -3.85
CA PRO A 160 -9.82 -12.07 -3.11
C PRO A 160 -10.51 -10.93 -3.87
N GLU A 161 -11.56 -10.36 -3.29
CA GLU A 161 -12.18 -9.13 -3.78
C GLU A 161 -11.61 -7.92 -3.03
N GLN A 162 -10.98 -6.99 -3.76
CA GLN A 162 -10.56 -5.72 -3.16
C GLN A 162 -11.75 -4.83 -2.80
N ASN A 163 -11.89 -4.51 -1.51
CA ASN A 163 -12.78 -3.49 -0.97
C ASN A 163 -12.05 -2.16 -0.84
N ILE A 164 -12.55 -1.13 -1.51
CA ILE A 164 -11.93 0.21 -1.46
C ILE A 164 -12.30 0.87 -0.12
N LEU A 165 -11.29 1.14 0.69
CA LEU A 165 -11.43 1.79 1.99
C LEU A 165 -11.48 3.31 1.85
N GLU A 166 -10.61 3.87 1.02
CA GLU A 166 -10.42 5.31 0.88
C GLU A 166 -9.81 5.64 -0.48
N LYS A 167 -10.24 6.73 -1.12
CA LYS A 167 -9.66 7.28 -2.35
C LYS A 167 -9.12 8.68 -2.11
N ASN A 168 -7.91 8.96 -2.55
CA ASN A 168 -7.27 10.27 -2.43
C ASN A 168 -6.67 10.71 -3.76
N ASN A 169 -6.84 11.99 -4.10
CA ASN A 169 -6.05 12.65 -5.14
C ASN A 169 -4.73 13.13 -4.54
N GLY A 170 -3.68 13.19 -5.34
CA GLY A 170 -2.35 13.55 -4.86
C GLY A 170 -1.29 13.51 -5.94
N VAL A 171 -0.05 13.63 -5.52
CA VAL A 171 1.11 13.56 -6.41
C VAL A 171 1.78 12.20 -6.27
N LEU A 172 2.02 11.54 -7.40
CA LEU A 172 2.75 10.29 -7.49
C LEU A 172 4.14 10.54 -8.08
N LEU A 173 5.18 10.13 -7.36
CA LEU A 173 6.54 10.06 -7.86
C LEU A 173 6.84 8.60 -8.18
N ILE A 174 7.29 8.28 -9.39
CA ILE A 174 7.74 6.94 -9.75
C ILE A 174 9.24 6.98 -10.00
N ARG A 175 9.99 6.15 -9.27
CA ARG A 175 11.46 6.09 -9.36
C ARG A 175 11.88 4.64 -9.56
N GLU A 176 12.91 4.45 -10.35
CA GLU A 176 13.60 3.17 -10.48
C GLU A 176 14.34 2.86 -9.18
N LEU A 177 14.19 1.64 -8.71
CA LEU A 177 15.04 1.09 -7.66
C LEU A 177 16.23 0.35 -8.30
N PRO A 178 17.41 0.31 -7.64
CA PRO A 178 18.47 -0.57 -8.05
C PRO A 178 17.94 -2.00 -8.16
N ASP A 179 18.32 -2.67 -9.24
CA ASP A 179 17.86 -3.99 -9.71
C ASP A 179 18.18 -5.09 -8.67
N THR A 180 17.48 -5.06 -7.54
CA THR A 180 17.70 -5.91 -6.36
C THR A 180 16.67 -7.03 -6.28
N VAL A 181 15.64 -7.03 -7.14
CA VAL A 181 14.52 -7.98 -7.11
C VAL A 181 14.59 -8.98 -8.27
N LYS A 182 15.44 -8.78 -9.28
CA LYS A 182 15.84 -9.89 -10.18
C LYS A 182 16.36 -11.14 -9.43
N LEU A 183 16.66 -11.01 -8.13
CA LEU A 183 17.13 -12.07 -7.24
C LEU A 183 16.10 -12.57 -6.21
N LYS A 184 14.88 -12.01 -6.14
CA LYS A 184 13.90 -12.33 -5.09
C LYS A 184 12.78 -13.21 -5.61
N GLU A 185 12.50 -14.30 -4.89
CA GLU A 185 11.59 -15.35 -5.34
C GLU A 185 10.14 -15.10 -4.90
N THR A 186 9.93 -14.24 -3.90
CA THR A 186 8.61 -14.01 -3.26
C THR A 186 8.29 -12.53 -3.02
N GLU A 187 6.99 -12.21 -2.89
CA GLU A 187 6.49 -10.86 -2.61
C GLU A 187 6.98 -10.33 -1.24
N ALA A 188 6.98 -11.18 -0.22
CA ALA A 188 7.49 -10.81 1.10
C ALA A 188 9.00 -10.49 1.10
N GLU A 189 9.80 -11.22 0.30
CA GLU A 189 11.20 -10.88 0.10
C GLU A 189 11.35 -9.53 -0.60
N ALA A 190 10.52 -9.24 -1.61
CA ALA A 190 10.51 -7.95 -2.30
C ALA A 190 10.20 -6.79 -1.34
N TYR A 191 9.12 -6.90 -0.56
CA TYR A 191 8.76 -5.91 0.46
C TYR A 191 9.85 -5.74 1.51
N SER A 192 10.52 -6.82 1.91
CA SER A 192 11.64 -6.74 2.84
C SER A 192 12.84 -5.95 2.29
N ALA A 193 13.08 -5.91 0.96
CA ALA A 193 14.15 -5.06 0.39
C ALA A 193 13.91 -3.59 0.70
N ILE A 194 12.68 -3.15 0.46
CA ILE A 194 12.33 -1.73 0.46
C ILE A 194 11.75 -1.29 1.80
N LEU A 195 11.59 -2.19 2.76
CA LEU A 195 11.00 -1.89 4.06
C LEU A 195 11.71 -0.73 4.78
N ASP A 196 13.03 -0.65 4.69
CA ASP A 196 13.80 0.42 5.33
C ASP A 196 13.48 1.78 4.71
N ILE A 197 13.29 1.83 3.38
CA ILE A 197 12.82 3.02 2.65
C ILE A 197 11.38 3.35 3.06
N VAL A 198 10.48 2.36 3.11
CA VAL A 198 9.07 2.53 3.52
C VAL A 198 8.99 3.12 4.93
N ILE A 199 9.75 2.58 5.89
CA ILE A 199 9.76 3.07 7.28
C ILE A 199 10.30 4.50 7.35
N LYS A 200 11.40 4.81 6.63
CA LYS A 200 11.94 6.18 6.57
C LYS A 200 10.92 7.16 5.97
N LEU A 201 10.26 6.77 4.88
CA LEU A 201 9.19 7.54 4.25
C LEU A 201 8.05 7.79 5.23
N GLN A 202 7.57 6.79 5.97
CA GLN A 202 6.48 7.00 6.91
C GLN A 202 6.86 7.87 8.12
N LYS A 203 8.11 7.81 8.58
CA LYS A 203 8.59 8.67 9.66
C LYS A 203 8.67 10.14 9.24
N GLU A 204 9.10 10.40 7.99
CA GLU A 204 9.35 11.77 7.49
C GLU A 204 8.19 12.37 6.68
N LEU A 205 7.34 11.51 6.11
CA LEU A 205 6.17 11.76 5.25
C LEU A 205 5.02 10.80 5.65
N PRO A 206 4.45 10.98 6.85
CA PRO A 206 3.42 10.07 7.38
C PRO A 206 2.16 10.09 6.52
N MET A 207 1.55 8.92 6.29
CA MET A 207 0.37 8.72 5.43
C MET A 207 0.66 8.81 3.91
N SER A 208 1.93 8.85 3.51
CA SER A 208 2.29 8.62 2.10
C SER A 208 1.99 7.16 1.74
N TYR A 209 1.53 6.90 0.51
CA TYR A 209 1.33 5.53 0.05
C TYR A 209 2.55 5.13 -0.76
N VAL A 210 3.20 4.03 -0.37
CA VAL A 210 4.31 3.48 -1.14
C VAL A 210 3.76 2.39 -2.04
N PHE A 211 4.06 2.47 -3.33
CA PHE A 211 3.77 1.46 -4.32
C PHE A 211 5.04 0.75 -4.75
N TYR A 212 4.93 -0.51 -5.12
CA TYR A 212 6.04 -1.32 -5.58
C TYR A 212 5.59 -2.28 -6.69
N GLY A 213 6.43 -2.50 -7.70
CA GLY A 213 6.13 -3.40 -8.82
C GLY A 213 6.93 -3.08 -10.08
N GLN A 214 6.57 -3.71 -11.20
CA GLN A 214 7.25 -3.58 -12.50
C GLN A 214 6.27 -3.21 -13.63
N ASP A 215 5.17 -2.55 -13.26
CA ASP A 215 4.00 -2.41 -14.12
C ASP A 215 3.87 -1.02 -14.79
N SER A 216 4.68 -0.03 -14.44
CA SER A 216 4.43 1.38 -14.82
C SER A 216 5.47 2.03 -15.75
N LEU A 217 6.73 1.61 -15.71
CA LEU A 217 7.84 2.11 -16.53
C LEU A 217 8.38 0.99 -17.43
N VAL A 218 8.26 1.18 -18.74
CA VAL A 218 8.88 0.32 -19.75
C VAL A 218 9.84 1.17 -20.57
N GLU A 219 11.13 1.15 -20.22
CA GLU A 219 12.20 1.69 -21.06
C GLU A 219 12.91 0.53 -21.78
N ASP A 220 13.07 0.63 -23.11
CA ASP A 220 13.83 -0.30 -23.95
C ASP A 220 13.55 -1.81 -23.73
N ASN A 221 12.27 -2.18 -23.61
CA ASN A 221 11.81 -3.57 -23.41
C ASN A 221 12.35 -4.23 -22.11
N THR A 222 12.91 -3.44 -21.20
CA THR A 222 13.42 -3.89 -19.91
C THR A 222 12.47 -3.42 -18.82
N ARG A 223 12.00 -4.36 -17.99
CA ARG A 223 11.19 -4.05 -16.81
C ARG A 223 12.13 -3.81 -15.64
N TYR A 224 11.94 -2.69 -14.95
CA TYR A 224 12.70 -2.32 -13.77
C TYR A 224 11.80 -2.44 -12.54
N ASP A 225 12.42 -2.66 -11.38
CA ASP A 225 11.72 -2.50 -10.12
C ASP A 225 11.44 -1.02 -9.88
N GLU A 226 10.18 -0.70 -9.62
CA GLU A 226 9.74 0.66 -9.40
C GLU A 226 9.27 0.84 -7.97
N ILE A 227 9.60 2.00 -7.41
CA ILE A 227 8.93 2.52 -6.23
C ILE A 227 8.09 3.72 -6.61
N GLY A 228 6.80 3.64 -6.29
CA GLY A 228 5.90 4.78 -6.33
C GLY A 228 5.78 5.40 -4.95
N VAL A 229 5.95 6.70 -4.82
CA VAL A 229 5.59 7.44 -3.60
C VAL A 229 4.45 8.36 -3.91
N PHE A 230 3.28 8.03 -3.38
CA PHE A 230 2.07 8.84 -3.50
C PHE A 230 1.92 9.73 -2.27
N LEU A 231 1.70 11.02 -2.52
CA LEU A 231 1.53 12.08 -1.54
C LEU A 231 0.08 12.60 -1.63
N PRO A 232 -0.85 12.10 -0.80
CA PRO A 232 -2.23 12.58 -0.77
C PRO A 232 -2.34 14.09 -0.54
N ASN A 233 -3.19 14.76 -1.31
CA ASN A 233 -3.47 16.20 -1.16
C ASN A 233 -3.99 16.54 0.24
N SER A 234 -4.75 15.64 0.87
CA SER A 234 -5.27 15.80 2.23
C SER A 234 -4.16 16.08 3.27
N HIS A 235 -2.94 15.59 3.03
CA HIS A 235 -1.80 15.72 3.94
C HIS A 235 -0.67 16.59 3.39
N PHE A 236 -0.44 16.58 2.07
CA PHE A 236 0.80 17.08 1.47
C PHE A 236 0.60 18.21 0.45
N LEU A 237 -0.63 18.71 0.26
CA LEU A 237 -0.89 19.79 -0.70
C LEU A 237 -0.08 21.06 -0.39
N LYS A 238 0.13 21.36 0.89
CA LYS A 238 0.96 22.50 1.32
C LYS A 238 2.43 22.12 1.32
N ASN A 239 3.30 22.99 0.79
CA ASN A 239 4.75 22.74 0.68
C ASN A 239 5.10 21.46 -0.09
N LEU A 240 4.30 21.15 -1.12
CA LEU A 240 4.46 19.95 -1.94
C LEU A 240 5.88 19.77 -2.49
N GLU A 241 6.51 20.85 -2.96
CA GLU A 241 7.92 20.86 -3.40
C GLU A 241 8.86 20.30 -2.33
N ARG A 242 8.70 20.74 -1.07
CA ARG A 242 9.51 20.25 0.05
C ARG A 242 9.25 18.77 0.32
N HIS A 243 8.00 18.31 0.21
CA HIS A 243 7.65 16.91 0.42
C HIS A 243 8.21 16.00 -0.69
N VAL A 244 8.14 16.45 -1.95
CA VAL A 244 8.77 15.82 -3.10
C VAL A 244 10.27 15.69 -2.89
N SER A 245 10.97 16.79 -2.59
CA SER A 245 12.42 16.77 -2.33
C SER A 245 12.81 15.84 -1.17
N LYS A 246 11.95 15.72 -0.15
CA LYS A 246 12.16 14.80 0.98
C LYS A 246 12.00 13.34 0.57
N ALA A 247 11.00 13.03 -0.25
CA ALA A 247 10.79 11.69 -0.77
C ALA A 247 11.99 11.26 -1.63
N GLU A 248 12.43 12.12 -2.54
CA GLU A 248 13.61 11.91 -3.38
C GLU A 248 14.87 11.62 -2.54
N ALA A 249 15.12 12.47 -1.54
CA ALA A 249 16.26 12.30 -0.65
C ALA A 249 16.23 10.95 0.08
N ILE A 250 15.04 10.43 0.44
CA ILE A 250 14.91 9.13 1.12
C ILE A 250 15.09 7.97 0.15
N ILE A 251 14.49 8.04 -1.05
CA ILE A 251 14.62 6.99 -2.08
C ILE A 251 16.08 6.83 -2.50
N TYR A 252 16.81 7.95 -2.66
CA TYR A 252 18.18 7.96 -3.12
C TYR A 252 19.24 8.02 -2.00
N ALA A 253 18.85 8.03 -0.72
CA ALA A 253 19.79 8.07 0.40
C ALA A 253 20.67 6.81 0.52
N ASP A 254 20.18 5.68 0.03
CA ASP A 254 20.82 4.36 0.16
C ASP A 254 21.32 3.80 -1.20
N ASN A 255 21.32 4.61 -2.27
CA ASN A 255 21.86 4.26 -3.60
C ASN A 255 23.33 4.65 -3.77
#